data_AF-A0A7Y2XZT5-F1
#
_entry.id   AF-A0A7Y2XZT5-F1
#
_cell.length_a   1.000
_cell.length_b   1.000
_cell.length_c   1.000
_cell.angle_alpha   90.00
_cell.angle_beta   90.00
_cell.angle_gamma   90.00
#
_symmetry.space_group_name_H-M   'P 1'
#
loop_
_entity.id
_entity.type
_entity.pdbx_description
1 polymer ?
#
loop_
_entity_poly.entity_id
_entity_poly.type
_entity_poly.pdbx_seq_one_letter_code
_entity_poly.pdbx_strand_id
1 'polypeptide(L)' 'PKGCLCGAILKGQTVPPHCPLFGTRCNPSTPIGPCMVSSEGTCAAYYKYGRDDS' A
#
# COMPACT_ATOMS: atom_id res chain seq x y z
N PRO A 1 0.76 -10.64 -6.32
CA PRO A 1 -0.45 -11.43 -5.98
C PRO A 1 -1.66 -10.88 -6.74
N LYS A 2 -2.66 -11.73 -7.06
CA LYS A 2 -3.86 -11.29 -7.78
C LYS A 2 -4.58 -10.18 -6.99
N GLY A 3 -4.92 -9.08 -7.65
CA GLY A 3 -5.63 -7.93 -7.06
C GLY A 3 -4.75 -6.89 -6.34
N CYS A 4 -3.45 -7.13 -6.16
CA CYS A 4 -2.55 -6.12 -5.60
C CYS A 4 -2.13 -5.10 -6.66
N LEU A 5 -2.29 -3.80 -6.37
CA LEU A 5 -1.91 -2.71 -7.28
C LEU A 5 -0.51 -2.14 -7.03
N CYS A 6 0.35 -2.80 -6.24
CA CYS A 6 1.68 -2.28 -5.89
C CYS A 6 2.52 -1.88 -7.12
N GLY A 7 2.46 -2.64 -8.22
CA GLY A 7 3.16 -2.26 -9.46
C GLY A 7 2.61 -0.97 -10.12
N ALA A 8 1.31 -0.69 -10.02
CA ALA A 8 0.72 0.55 -10.52
C ALA A 8 1.04 1.73 -9.59
N ILE A 9 1.06 1.49 -8.27
CA ILE A 9 1.44 2.47 -7.25
C ILE A 9 2.90 2.91 -7.44
N LEU A 10 3.82 1.97 -7.64
CA LEU A 10 5.24 2.29 -7.90
C LEU A 10 5.46 3.10 -9.17
N LYS A 11 4.54 2.99 -10.15
CA LYS A 11 4.56 3.80 -11.38
C LYS A 11 3.81 5.12 -11.26
N GLY A 12 3.28 5.45 -10.08
CA GLY A 12 2.47 6.66 -9.86
C GLY A 12 1.13 6.66 -10.60
N GLN A 13 0.65 5.50 -11.06
CA GLN A 13 -0.62 5.40 -11.81
C GLN A 13 -1.85 5.40 -10.90
N THR A 14 -1.67 5.06 -9.62
CA THR A 14 -2.72 5.03 -8.62
C THR A 14 -2.11 5.17 -7.23
N VAL A 15 -2.93 5.45 -6.23
CA VAL A 15 -2.51 5.57 -4.82
C VAL A 15 -2.90 4.33 -4.00
N PRO A 16 -2.24 4.07 -2.85
CA PRO A 16 -2.55 2.92 -1.99
C PRO A 16 -4.02 2.76 -1.61
N PRO A 17 -4.79 3.81 -1.27
CA PRO A 17 -6.23 3.68 -0.97
C PRO A 17 -7.09 3.10 -2.11
N HIS A 18 -6.65 3.20 -3.36
CA HIS A 18 -7.34 2.58 -4.51
C HIS A 18 -7.00 1.10 -4.71
N CYS A 19 -5.99 0.58 -4.01
CA CYS A 19 -5.70 -0.85 -4.02
C CYS A 19 -6.75 -1.58 -3.18
N PRO A 20 -7.50 -2.55 -3.75
CA PRO A 20 -8.58 -3.22 -3.02
C PRO A 20 -8.10 -4.06 -1.84
N LEU A 21 -6.79 -4.33 -1.77
CA LEU A 21 -6.18 -5.06 -0.66
C LEU A 21 -5.61 -4.14 0.42
N PHE A 22 -5.39 -2.86 0.12
CA PHE A 22 -4.73 -1.94 1.05
C PHE A 22 -5.58 -1.69 2.30
N GLY A 23 -4.94 -1.77 3.47
CA GLY A 23 -5.59 -1.54 4.77
C GLY A 23 -6.54 -2.64 5.22
N THR A 24 -6.92 -3.57 4.33
CA THR A 24 -7.71 -4.76 4.65
C THR A 24 -6.78 -5.97 4.76
N ARG A 25 -6.64 -6.74 3.67
CA ARG A 25 -5.79 -7.94 3.62
C ARG A 25 -4.30 -7.66 3.45
N CYS A 26 -3.93 -6.45 3.05
CA CYS A 26 -2.56 -5.98 2.96
C CYS A 26 -2.37 -4.88 4.00
N ASN A 27 -1.67 -5.22 5.08
CA ASN A 27 -1.33 -4.34 6.20
C ASN A 27 0.06 -4.73 6.76
N PRO A 28 0.65 -3.96 7.69
CA PRO A 28 2.00 -4.26 8.20
C PRO A 28 2.14 -5.63 8.87
N SER A 29 1.09 -6.17 9.48
CA SER A 29 1.10 -7.49 10.09
C SER A 29 0.93 -8.63 9.06
N THR A 30 0.31 -8.33 7.92
CA THR A 30 0.06 -9.28 6.82
C THR A 30 0.40 -8.64 5.47
N PRO A 31 1.70 -8.43 5.17
CA PRO A 31 2.09 -7.73 3.96
C PRO A 31 1.95 -8.63 2.73
N ILE A 32 1.25 -8.14 1.70
CA ILE A 32 0.94 -8.91 0.49
C ILE A 32 1.90 -8.58 -0.67
N GLY A 33 2.39 -7.35 -0.75
CA GLY A 33 3.27 -6.89 -1.81
C GLY A 33 4.43 -6.06 -1.27
N PRO A 34 5.49 -5.83 -2.07
CA PRO A 34 6.73 -5.20 -1.59
C PRO A 34 6.49 -3.79 -1.05
N CYS A 35 5.50 -3.07 -1.59
CA CYS A 35 5.09 -1.75 -1.10
C CYS A 35 4.61 -1.74 0.37
N MET A 36 4.21 -2.87 0.93
CA MET A 36 3.76 -3.02 2.32
C MET A 36 4.76 -3.78 3.19
N VAL A 37 5.64 -4.59 2.59
CA VAL A 37 6.68 -5.36 3.33
C VAL A 37 7.73 -4.42 3.93
N SER A 38 8.16 -3.42 3.17
CA SER A 38 9.14 -2.44 3.66
C SER A 38 8.44 -1.30 4.41
N SER A 39 8.99 -0.90 5.55
CA SER A 39 8.58 0.30 6.30
C SER A 39 8.70 1.59 5.47
N GLU A 40 9.60 1.61 4.50
CA GLU A 40 9.80 2.71 3.53
C GLU A 40 8.92 2.55 2.28
N GLY A 41 8.21 1.43 2.15
CA GLY A 41 7.33 1.17 1.02
C GLY A 41 6.14 2.12 1.00
N THR A 42 5.73 2.54 -0.20
CA THR A 42 4.65 3.52 -0.37
C THR A 42 3.36 3.13 0.34
N CYS A 43 2.98 1.84 0.35
CA CYS A 43 1.80 1.39 1.08
C CYS A 43 2.02 1.42 2.60
N ALA A 44 3.18 0.97 3.10
CA ALA A 44 3.46 1.04 4.54
C ALA A 44 3.47 2.49 5.05
N ALA A 45 4.09 3.41 4.29
CA ALA A 45 4.09 4.83 4.59
C ALA A 45 2.67 5.41 4.59
N TYR A 46 1.86 5.12 3.56
CA TYR A 46 0.46 5.55 3.52
C TYR A 46 -0.37 4.99 4.69
N TYR A 47 -0.14 3.73 5.07
CA TYR A 47 -0.85 3.11 6.18
C TYR A 47 -0.50 3.77 7.52
N LYS A 48 0.76 4.18 7.68
CA LYS A 48 1.26 4.81 8.91
C LYS A 48 0.94 6.31 9.01
N TYR A 49 1.02 7.03 7.90
CA TYR A 49 1.01 8.50 7.87
C TYR A 49 -0.14 9.11 7.04
N GLY A 50 -0.80 8.35 6.17
CA GLY A 50 -1.85 8.86 5.27
C GLY A 50 -3.15 9.31 5.97
N ARG A 51 -3.13 9.52 7.29
CA ARG A 51 -4.19 10.17 8.07
C ARG A 51 -3.90 11.65 8.37
N ASP A 52 -2.71 12.15 8.01
CA ASP A 52 -2.24 13.51 8.32
C ASP A 52 -2.30 14.46 7.11
N ASP A 53 -2.68 13.98 5.92
CA ASP A 53 -2.83 14.77 4.69
C ASP A 53 -4.31 15.20 4.53
N SER A 54 -4.79 16.09 5.42
CA SER A 54 -6.07 16.78 5.29
C SER A 54 -5.91 18.29 5.42
#